data_AF-A0AB34K940-F1
#
_entry.id   AF-A0AB34K940-F1
#
_cell.length_a   1.000
_cell.length_b   1.000
_cell.length_c   1.000
_cell.angle_alpha   90.00
_cell.angle_beta   90.00
_cell.angle_gamma   90.00
#
_symmetry.space_group_name_H-M   'P 1'
#
loop_
_entity.id
_entity.type
_entity.pdbx_description
1 polymer ?
#
loop_
_entity_poly.entity_id
_entity_poly.type
_entity_poly.pdbx_seq_one_letter_code
_entity_poly.pdbx_strand_id
1 'polypeptide(L)'
;MAGLLVVHLAVGLSSGALLAASPHHRRLALRAQPPLVMQFPSKPPPEVMRVLEPAYEGAARGGTPFVVGTEQELTAIWNAMVRVYGSREDALAAVRRNQQVILPYMNTPECIIGAHAALVTIFGKEGAAEIIRKNPGVLACNPTSLAKTPAKEIENAANFVVWFDGLPSVVKEGIPFFTFLGLVGIIAGRIIVCKSGQCGTTAEWDLQGGLGVQLLRALGVVQ
;
A
#
# COMPACT_ATOMS: atom_id res chain seq x y z
N MET A 1 44.52 4.87 18.24
CA MET A 1 44.05 3.66 17.52
C MET A 1 43.15 4.16 16.39
N ALA A 2 43.71 4.60 15.26
CA ALA A 2 44.13 3.79 14.11
C ALA A 2 42.96 2.98 13.52
N GLY A 3 42.26 3.58 12.54
CA GLY A 3 41.24 2.94 11.71
C GLY A 3 41.41 3.45 10.28
N LEU A 4 42.04 2.61 9.47
CA LEU A 4 42.63 2.87 8.17
C LEU A 4 41.55 2.98 7.07
N LEU A 5 41.51 4.11 6.35
CA LEU A 5 40.70 4.32 5.16
C LEU A 5 41.46 3.75 3.96
N VAL A 6 40.97 2.66 3.36
CA VAL A 6 41.51 2.10 2.11
C VAL A 6 40.53 2.39 0.99
N VAL A 7 40.86 3.40 0.17
CA VAL A 7 40.19 3.67 -1.11
C VAL A 7 41.08 3.07 -2.21
N HIS A 8 40.65 1.96 -2.78
CA HIS A 8 41.26 1.42 -3.99
C HIS A 8 40.56 2.01 -5.22
N LEU A 9 41.27 2.90 -5.91
CA LEU A 9 41.10 3.17 -7.34
C LEU A 9 41.38 1.90 -8.14
N ALA A 10 40.52 1.59 -9.10
CA ALA A 10 40.88 0.76 -10.25
C ALA A 10 40.38 1.45 -11.53
N VAL A 11 41.36 2.02 -12.24
CA VAL A 11 41.26 2.48 -13.63
C VAL A 11 41.38 1.26 -14.54
N GLY A 12 40.49 1.15 -15.52
CA GLY A 12 40.57 0.15 -16.59
C GLY A 12 40.12 0.75 -17.92
N LEU A 13 41.04 1.41 -18.61
CA LEU A 13 40.96 1.64 -20.05
C LEU A 13 41.12 0.29 -20.79
N SER A 14 40.37 0.08 -21.88
CA SER A 14 40.93 0.03 -23.25
C SER A 14 40.08 -0.78 -24.24
N SER A 15 39.79 -0.08 -25.35
CA SER A 15 40.00 -0.52 -26.74
C SER A 15 39.27 -1.76 -27.27
N GLY A 16 38.27 -1.48 -28.11
CA GLY A 16 38.48 -1.59 -29.57
C GLY A 16 38.06 -2.89 -30.26
N ALA A 17 37.62 -2.72 -31.51
CA ALA A 17 37.38 -3.72 -32.56
C ALA A 17 36.11 -4.60 -32.39
N LEU A 18 35.32 -4.95 -33.41
CA LEU A 18 35.48 -4.83 -34.85
C LEU A 18 34.05 -4.84 -35.48
N LEU A 19 33.81 -3.93 -36.42
CA LEU A 19 32.64 -3.94 -37.30
C LEU A 19 32.74 -5.14 -38.27
N ALA A 20 31.85 -6.12 -38.12
CA ALA A 20 31.57 -7.11 -39.16
C ALA A 20 30.12 -6.92 -39.63
N ALA A 21 29.97 -6.23 -40.76
CA ALA A 21 28.71 -6.10 -41.47
C ALA A 21 28.35 -7.46 -42.07
N SER A 22 27.29 -8.08 -41.54
CA SER A 22 26.74 -9.35 -42.02
C SER A 22 25.69 -9.11 -43.11
N PRO A 23 25.68 -9.89 -44.20
CA PRO A 23 24.78 -9.66 -45.33
C PRO A 23 23.32 -9.90 -44.98
N HIS A 24 22.49 -8.94 -45.40
CA HIS A 24 21.04 -8.90 -45.26
C HIS A 24 20.35 -10.14 -45.85
N HIS A 25 20.03 -11.12 -45.00
CA HIS A 25 18.83 -11.93 -45.22
C HIS A 25 17.63 -11.21 -44.62
N ARG A 26 16.94 -10.42 -45.44
CA ARG A 26 15.55 -10.01 -45.19
C ARG A 26 14.65 -11.25 -45.27
N ARG A 27 14.68 -12.08 -44.22
CA ARG A 27 13.50 -12.86 -43.89
C ARG A 27 12.46 -11.84 -43.46
N LEU A 28 11.39 -11.71 -44.24
CA LEU A 28 10.14 -11.08 -43.81
C LEU A 28 9.72 -11.84 -42.55
N ALA A 29 10.16 -11.36 -41.39
CA ALA A 29 9.62 -11.77 -40.12
C ALA A 29 8.14 -11.42 -40.21
N LEU A 30 7.29 -12.44 -40.42
CA LEU A 30 5.91 -12.38 -40.00
C LEU A 30 6.00 -11.95 -38.53
N ARG A 31 5.81 -10.65 -38.30
CA ARG A 31 5.78 -10.07 -36.97
C ARG A 31 4.54 -10.69 -36.37
N ALA A 32 4.73 -11.79 -35.64
CA ALA A 32 3.67 -12.45 -34.91
C ALA A 32 3.00 -11.33 -34.12
N GLN A 33 1.79 -10.97 -34.53
CA GLN A 33 1.00 -10.03 -33.75
C GLN A 33 0.87 -10.70 -32.39
N PRO A 34 1.25 -10.01 -31.29
CA PRO A 34 1.06 -10.58 -29.97
C PRO A 34 -0.41 -10.99 -29.89
N PRO A 35 -0.70 -12.19 -29.38
CA PRO A 35 -2.07 -12.67 -29.30
C PRO A 35 -2.93 -11.56 -28.69
N LEU A 36 -4.08 -11.29 -29.32
CA LEU A 36 -5.08 -10.26 -28.95
C LEU A 36 -5.75 -10.56 -27.60
N VAL A 37 -5.08 -11.33 -26.75
CA VAL A 37 -5.53 -11.79 -25.45
C VAL A 37 -4.99 -10.78 -24.44
N MET A 38 -5.92 -9.98 -23.91
CA MET A 38 -5.74 -8.96 -22.85
C MET A 38 -5.30 -7.55 -23.27
N GLN A 39 -5.82 -7.02 -24.37
CA GLN A 39 -5.97 -5.56 -24.45
C GLN A 39 -7.18 -5.17 -23.60
N PHE A 40 -6.98 -5.04 -22.29
CA PHE A 40 -7.99 -4.41 -21.45
C PHE A 40 -8.12 -2.95 -21.90
N PRO A 41 -9.34 -2.42 -22.06
CA PRO A 41 -9.52 -1.00 -22.35
C PRO A 41 -8.78 -0.20 -21.28
N SER A 42 -7.80 0.59 -21.70
CA SER A 42 -6.88 1.28 -20.79
C SER A 42 -7.59 2.26 -19.85
N LYS A 43 -8.80 2.70 -20.19
CA LYS A 43 -9.54 3.67 -19.39
C LYS A 43 -10.17 3.05 -18.13
N PRO A 44 -10.01 3.67 -16.95
CA PRO A 44 -10.74 3.29 -15.74
C PRO A 44 -12.26 3.41 -15.93
N PRO A 45 -13.07 2.60 -15.23
CA PRO A 45 -14.51 2.76 -15.25
C PRO A 45 -14.91 4.13 -14.66
N PRO A 46 -16.06 4.71 -15.06
CA PRO A 46 -16.49 6.03 -14.58
C PRO A 46 -16.55 6.15 -13.05
N GLU A 47 -16.88 5.06 -12.36
CA GLU A 47 -16.94 5.00 -10.89
C GLU A 47 -15.57 5.20 -10.24
N VAL A 48 -14.49 4.73 -10.86
CA VAL A 48 -13.11 4.97 -10.41
C VAL A 48 -12.70 6.41 -10.74
N MET A 49 -13.13 6.92 -11.90
CA MET A 49 -12.85 8.30 -12.31
C MET A 49 -13.44 9.36 -11.36
N ARG A 50 -14.50 9.03 -10.61
CA ARG A 50 -15.07 9.92 -9.58
C ARG A 50 -14.08 10.33 -8.50
N VAL A 51 -13.00 9.56 -8.31
CA VAL A 51 -11.90 9.93 -7.39
C VAL A 51 -11.21 11.23 -7.79
N LEU A 52 -11.20 11.56 -9.09
CA LEU A 52 -10.62 12.81 -9.59
C LEU A 52 -11.61 13.98 -9.53
N GLU A 53 -12.87 13.73 -9.19
CA GLU A 53 -13.81 14.81 -8.96
C GLU A 53 -13.31 15.61 -7.76
N PRO A 54 -13.12 16.94 -7.90
CA PRO A 54 -12.62 17.74 -6.80
C PRO A 54 -13.53 17.57 -5.59
N ALA A 55 -12.97 17.08 -4.48
CA ALA A 55 -13.67 17.06 -3.21
C ALA A 55 -13.96 18.52 -2.84
N TYR A 56 -15.23 18.93 -2.97
CA TYR A 56 -15.69 20.30 -2.76
C TYR A 56 -15.49 20.81 -1.32
N GLU A 57 -14.95 19.99 -0.42
CA GLU A 57 -14.69 20.33 0.97
C GLU A 57 -13.72 21.50 1.13
N GLY A 58 -12.76 21.68 0.20
CA GLY A 58 -11.89 22.86 0.17
C GLY A 58 -12.60 24.14 -0.28
N ALA A 59 -13.51 24.01 -1.26
CA ALA A 59 -14.25 25.13 -1.83
C ALA A 59 -15.29 25.71 -0.86
N ALA A 60 -15.89 24.89 0.00
CA ALA A 60 -16.81 25.35 1.05
C ALA A 60 -16.14 26.28 2.08
N ARG A 61 -14.81 26.28 2.18
CA ARG A 61 -14.02 27.17 3.04
C ARG A 61 -13.29 28.29 2.26
N GLY A 62 -13.64 28.51 1.00
CA GLY A 62 -13.00 29.52 0.15
C GLY A 62 -11.61 29.12 -0.37
N GLY A 63 -11.21 27.85 -0.23
CA GLY A 63 -9.97 27.32 -0.80
C GLY A 63 -10.13 26.93 -2.28
N THR A 64 -9.03 26.87 -3.02
CA THR A 64 -9.02 26.32 -4.38
C THR A 64 -9.31 24.81 -4.32
N PRO A 65 -10.11 24.26 -5.24
CA PRO A 65 -10.34 22.82 -5.31
C PRO A 65 -9.00 22.09 -5.45
N PHE A 66 -8.70 21.20 -4.51
CA PHE A 66 -7.53 20.34 -4.58
C PHE A 66 -7.92 19.09 -5.40
N VAL A 67 -7.51 19.07 -6.66
CA VAL A 67 -7.62 17.86 -7.50
C VAL A 67 -6.40 17.01 -7.22
N VAL A 68 -6.62 15.80 -6.71
CA VAL A 68 -5.50 14.95 -6.32
C VAL A 68 -5.13 13.98 -7.43
N GLY A 69 -4.11 14.36 -8.20
CA GLY A 69 -3.58 13.59 -9.32
C GLY A 69 -4.26 13.89 -10.66
N THR A 70 -3.77 13.23 -11.70
CA THR A 70 -4.18 13.35 -13.10
C THR A 70 -4.93 12.11 -13.59
N GLU A 71 -5.72 12.23 -14.67
CA GLU A 71 -6.33 11.06 -15.33
C GLU A 71 -5.28 10.03 -15.75
N GLN A 72 -4.09 10.48 -16.16
CA GLN A 72 -2.99 9.60 -16.54
C GLN A 72 -2.46 8.80 -15.36
N GLU A 73 -2.24 9.43 -14.21
CA GLU A 73 -1.79 8.75 -12.99
C GLU A 73 -2.84 7.74 -12.51
N LEU A 74 -4.11 8.15 -12.43
CA LEU A 74 -5.19 7.25 -12.03
C LEU A 74 -5.31 6.05 -12.98
N THR A 75 -5.17 6.30 -14.28
CA THR A 75 -5.16 5.24 -15.30
C THR A 75 -3.99 4.27 -15.09
N ALA A 76 -2.80 4.77 -14.77
CA ALA A 76 -1.65 3.91 -14.51
C ALA A 76 -1.86 3.04 -13.26
N ILE A 77 -2.39 3.62 -12.18
CA ILE A 77 -2.71 2.91 -10.92
C ILE A 77 -3.79 1.85 -11.18
N TRP A 78 -4.84 2.21 -11.93
CA TRP A 78 -5.91 1.28 -12.32
C TRP A 78 -5.36 0.08 -13.10
N ASN A 79 -4.49 0.31 -14.08
CA ASN A 79 -3.87 -0.77 -14.85
C ASN A 79 -3.00 -1.68 -13.97
N ALA A 80 -2.31 -1.12 -12.97
CA ALA A 80 -1.58 -1.91 -11.97
C ALA A 80 -2.54 -2.78 -11.13
N MET A 81 -3.69 -2.24 -10.69
CA MET A 81 -4.72 -3.01 -10.00
C MET A 81 -5.25 -4.16 -10.86
N VAL A 82 -5.66 -3.90 -12.11
CA VAL A 82 -6.15 -4.94 -13.03
C VAL A 82 -5.09 -6.03 -13.23
N ARG A 83 -3.81 -5.64 -13.33
CA ARG A 83 -2.70 -6.59 -13.49
C ARG A 83 -2.54 -7.51 -12.27
N VAL A 84 -2.63 -7.01 -11.04
CA VAL A 84 -2.44 -7.84 -9.84
C VAL A 84 -3.67 -8.68 -9.51
N TYR A 85 -4.88 -8.21 -9.80
CA TYR A 85 -6.11 -8.97 -9.59
C TYR A 85 -6.44 -9.94 -10.73
N GLY A 86 -5.92 -9.72 -11.94
CA GLY A 86 -6.12 -10.58 -13.11
C GLY A 86 -7.38 -10.29 -13.91
N SER A 87 -8.32 -9.52 -13.37
CA SER A 87 -9.55 -9.09 -14.06
C SER A 87 -9.93 -7.66 -13.68
N ARG A 88 -10.75 -6.99 -14.52
CA ARG A 88 -11.26 -5.64 -14.22
C ARG A 88 -12.32 -5.69 -13.13
N GLU A 89 -13.09 -6.76 -13.11
CA GLU A 89 -14.19 -7.02 -12.21
C GLU A 89 -13.68 -7.17 -10.77
N ASP A 90 -12.62 -7.96 -10.57
CA ASP A 90 -12.01 -8.15 -9.25
C ASP A 90 -11.28 -6.88 -8.79
N ALA A 91 -10.59 -6.18 -9.68
CA ALA A 91 -9.96 -4.90 -9.37
C ALA A 91 -11.01 -3.84 -8.97
N LEU A 92 -12.17 -3.81 -9.65
CA LEU A 92 -13.26 -2.89 -9.31
C LEU A 92 -13.87 -3.24 -7.96
N ALA A 93 -14.10 -4.52 -7.68
CA ALA A 93 -14.59 -4.98 -6.39
C ALA A 93 -13.64 -4.57 -5.24
N ALA A 94 -12.33 -4.68 -5.47
CA ALA A 94 -11.31 -4.25 -4.52
C ALA A 94 -11.34 -2.73 -4.26
N VAL A 95 -11.47 -1.91 -5.30
CA VAL A 95 -11.58 -0.44 -5.15
C VAL A 95 -12.88 -0.04 -4.45
N ARG A 96 -14.00 -0.70 -4.73
CA ARG A 96 -15.27 -0.46 -4.01
C ARG A 96 -15.16 -0.78 -2.52
N ARG A 97 -14.41 -1.83 -2.18
CA ARG A 97 -14.16 -2.24 -0.79
C ARG A 97 -13.22 -1.27 -0.08
N ASN A 98 -12.20 -0.75 -0.77
CA ASN A 98 -11.31 0.27 -0.22
C ASN A 98 -10.85 1.25 -1.31
N GLN A 99 -11.48 2.42 -1.37
CA GLN A 99 -11.16 3.44 -2.37
C GLN A 99 -9.76 4.04 -2.19
N GLN A 100 -9.16 3.95 -0.99
CA GLN A 100 -7.85 4.56 -0.73
C GLN A 100 -6.73 3.97 -1.59
N VAL A 101 -6.87 2.71 -2.03
CA VAL A 101 -5.86 2.02 -2.84
C VAL A 101 -5.65 2.66 -4.21
N ILE A 102 -6.66 3.38 -4.74
CA ILE A 102 -6.61 3.98 -6.08
C ILE A 102 -6.26 5.48 -6.07
N LEU A 103 -6.12 6.09 -4.88
CA LEU A 103 -5.90 7.52 -4.75
C LEU A 103 -4.45 7.88 -5.15
N PRO A 104 -4.24 8.76 -6.16
CA PRO A 104 -2.89 9.05 -6.67
C PRO A 104 -1.89 9.63 -5.66
N TYR A 105 -2.36 10.29 -4.59
CA TYR A 105 -1.48 10.80 -3.53
C TYR A 105 -1.11 9.76 -2.48
N MET A 106 -1.85 8.66 -2.39
CA MET A 106 -1.61 7.58 -1.45
C MET A 106 -0.84 6.42 -2.08
N ASN A 107 -0.89 6.29 -3.41
CA ASN A 107 -0.40 5.09 -4.08
C ASN A 107 0.17 5.36 -5.47
N THR A 108 1.03 4.47 -5.94
CA THR A 108 1.60 4.48 -7.29
C THR A 108 1.55 3.09 -7.92
N PRO A 109 1.66 2.98 -9.26
CA PRO A 109 1.72 1.68 -9.93
C PRO A 109 2.85 0.78 -9.40
N GLU A 110 4.02 1.36 -9.14
CA GLU A 110 5.21 0.66 -8.63
C GLU A 110 4.98 0.12 -7.23
N CYS A 111 4.28 0.90 -6.38
CA CYS A 111 3.91 0.50 -5.03
C CYS A 111 2.98 -0.73 -5.07
N ILE A 112 1.92 -0.69 -5.88
CA ILE A 112 0.98 -1.82 -6.04
C ILE A 112 1.68 -3.09 -6.52
N ILE A 113 2.48 -2.97 -7.59
CA ILE A 113 3.19 -4.12 -8.18
C ILE A 113 4.24 -4.66 -7.21
N GLY A 114 4.98 -3.78 -6.55
CA GLY A 114 6.00 -4.15 -5.58
C GLY A 114 5.41 -4.82 -4.34
N ALA A 115 4.32 -4.27 -3.79
CA ALA A 115 3.63 -4.82 -2.62
C ALA A 115 3.07 -6.22 -2.94
N HIS A 116 2.44 -6.39 -4.11
CA HIS A 116 1.97 -7.69 -4.57
C HIS A 116 3.13 -8.69 -4.72
N ALA A 117 4.26 -8.28 -5.32
CA ALA A 117 5.43 -9.15 -5.46
C ALA A 117 6.02 -9.58 -4.10
N ALA A 118 6.04 -8.67 -3.11
CA ALA A 118 6.43 -8.99 -1.74
C ALA A 118 5.47 -10.04 -1.12
N LEU A 119 4.16 -9.85 -1.27
CA LEU A 119 3.17 -10.83 -0.80
C LEU A 119 3.31 -12.20 -1.47
N VAL A 120 3.55 -12.25 -2.78
CA VAL A 120 3.80 -13.51 -3.50
C VAL A 120 5.04 -14.22 -2.96
N THR A 121 6.07 -13.46 -2.57
CA THR A 121 7.29 -14.03 -1.98
C THR A 121 7.01 -14.63 -0.60
N ILE A 122 6.16 -13.99 0.20
CA ILE A 122 5.84 -14.42 1.56
C ILE A 122 4.84 -15.60 1.57
N PHE A 123 3.80 -15.55 0.73
CA PHE A 123 2.63 -16.44 0.81
C PHE A 123 2.43 -17.35 -0.41
N GLY A 124 3.24 -17.21 -1.45
CA GLY A 124 2.95 -17.79 -2.77
C GLY A 124 1.84 -17.02 -3.51
N LYS A 125 1.52 -17.44 -4.73
CA LYS A 125 0.58 -16.72 -5.60
C LYS A 125 -0.85 -16.75 -5.06
N GLU A 126 -1.29 -17.92 -4.63
CA GLU A 126 -2.63 -18.17 -4.14
C GLU A 126 -2.88 -17.46 -2.81
N GLY A 127 -1.91 -17.55 -1.89
CA GLY A 127 -1.97 -16.85 -0.60
C GLY A 127 -1.93 -15.32 -0.76
N ALA A 128 -1.08 -14.79 -1.65
CA ALA A 128 -1.09 -13.37 -1.97
C ALA A 128 -2.45 -12.92 -2.52
N ALA A 129 -3.04 -13.70 -3.42
CA ALA A 129 -4.37 -13.42 -3.97
C ALA A 129 -5.46 -13.44 -2.87
N GLU A 130 -5.37 -14.34 -1.89
CA GLU A 130 -6.26 -14.33 -0.72
C GLU A 130 -6.10 -13.05 0.12
N ILE A 131 -4.86 -12.69 0.45
CA ILE A 131 -4.56 -11.51 1.27
C ILE A 131 -5.10 -10.22 0.63
N ILE A 132 -4.84 -9.99 -0.66
CA ILE A 132 -5.29 -8.76 -1.33
C ILE A 132 -6.82 -8.70 -1.46
N ARG A 133 -7.52 -9.85 -1.61
CA ARG A 133 -8.99 -9.89 -1.61
C ARG A 133 -9.57 -9.53 -0.23
N LYS A 134 -8.95 -10.02 0.85
CA LYS A 134 -9.37 -9.72 2.23
C LYS A 134 -9.14 -8.24 2.56
N ASN A 135 -7.97 -7.72 2.21
CA ASN A 135 -7.55 -6.35 2.50
C ASN A 135 -6.84 -5.72 1.28
N PRO A 136 -7.57 -5.05 0.38
CA PRO A 136 -6.97 -4.35 -0.76
C PRO A 136 -5.98 -3.25 -0.36
N GLY A 137 -6.13 -2.68 0.85
CA GLY A 137 -5.28 -1.59 1.34
C GLY A 137 -3.82 -1.99 1.52
N VAL A 138 -3.51 -3.29 1.63
CA VAL A 138 -2.12 -3.78 1.70
C VAL A 138 -1.29 -3.41 0.46
N LEU A 139 -1.95 -3.17 -0.68
CA LEU A 139 -1.31 -2.77 -1.93
C LEU A 139 -0.88 -1.29 -1.94
N ALA A 140 -1.25 -0.51 -0.93
CA ALA A 140 -0.73 0.84 -0.70
C ALA A 140 0.45 0.87 0.28
N CYS A 141 0.84 -0.28 0.85
CA CYS A 141 1.99 -0.36 1.74
C CYS A 141 3.30 -0.26 0.97
N ASN A 142 4.32 0.36 1.56
CA ASN A 142 5.66 0.39 1.00
C ASN A 142 6.18 -1.05 0.80
N PRO A 143 6.59 -1.45 -0.42
CA PRO A 143 7.00 -2.83 -0.71
C PRO A 143 8.17 -3.33 0.15
N THR A 144 9.15 -2.46 0.40
CA THR A 144 10.35 -2.80 1.18
C THR A 144 10.02 -3.04 2.64
N SER A 145 9.12 -2.24 3.22
CA SER A 145 8.64 -2.45 4.58
C SER A 145 7.79 -3.71 4.68
N LEU A 146 6.86 -3.91 3.73
CA LEU A 146 5.98 -5.07 3.70
C LEU A 146 6.75 -6.38 3.58
N ALA A 147 7.83 -6.42 2.80
CA ALA A 147 8.71 -7.58 2.65
C ALA A 147 9.43 -7.98 3.96
N LYS A 148 9.55 -7.07 4.92
CA LYS A 148 10.15 -7.33 6.25
C LYS A 148 9.12 -7.65 7.31
N THR A 149 7.83 -7.43 7.04
CA THR A 149 6.76 -7.69 7.99
C THR A 149 6.54 -9.19 8.15
N PRO A 150 6.46 -9.72 9.38
CA PRO A 150 6.15 -11.13 9.61
C PRO A 150 4.82 -11.54 8.97
N ALA A 151 4.78 -12.71 8.33
CA ALA A 151 3.59 -13.22 7.64
C ALA A 151 2.32 -13.18 8.53
N LYS A 152 2.45 -13.59 9.79
CA LYS A 152 1.34 -13.61 10.76
C LYS A 152 0.74 -12.23 11.00
N GLU A 153 1.53 -11.16 10.98
CA GLU A 153 1.02 -9.79 11.17
C GLU A 153 0.19 -9.33 9.97
N ILE A 154 0.62 -9.68 8.75
CA ILE A 154 -0.10 -9.39 7.51
C ILE A 154 -1.44 -10.16 7.50
N GLU A 155 -1.43 -11.44 7.86
CA GLU A 155 -2.64 -12.26 7.98
C GLU A 155 -3.60 -11.70 9.03
N ASN A 156 -3.09 -11.33 10.21
CA ASN A 156 -3.89 -10.72 11.27
C ASN A 156 -4.56 -9.42 10.79
N ALA A 157 -3.82 -8.55 10.09
CA ALA A 157 -4.38 -7.33 9.52
C ALA A 157 -5.45 -7.63 8.46
N ALA A 158 -5.22 -8.63 7.59
CA ALA A 158 -6.19 -9.03 6.58
C ALA A 158 -7.47 -9.62 7.21
N ASN A 159 -7.34 -10.46 8.23
CA ASN A 159 -8.47 -11.06 8.94
C ASN A 159 -9.23 -10.01 9.78
N PHE A 160 -8.54 -9.02 10.34
CA PHE A 160 -9.17 -7.90 11.04
C PHE A 160 -10.09 -7.11 10.10
N VAL A 161 -9.65 -6.81 8.87
CA VAL A 161 -10.49 -6.11 7.88
C VAL A 161 -11.74 -6.93 7.54
N VAL A 162 -11.61 -8.24 7.35
CA VAL A 162 -12.77 -9.12 7.10
C VAL A 162 -13.74 -9.12 8.27
N TRP A 163 -13.23 -9.24 9.50
CA TRP A 163 -14.04 -9.18 10.71
C TRP A 163 -14.75 -7.83 10.85
N PHE A 164 -14.01 -6.73 10.64
CA PHE A 164 -14.54 -5.37 10.68
C PHE A 164 -15.67 -5.19 9.66
N ASP A 165 -15.49 -5.70 8.44
CA ASP A 165 -16.50 -5.63 7.40
C ASP A 165 -17.77 -6.42 7.72
N GLY A 166 -17.66 -7.46 8.56
CA GLY A 166 -18.80 -8.21 9.07
C GLY A 166 -19.63 -7.49 10.14
N LEU A 167 -19.16 -6.36 10.68
CA LEU A 167 -19.90 -5.62 11.71
C LEU A 167 -21.14 -4.92 11.11
N PRO A 168 -22.26 -4.84 11.86
CA PRO A 168 -23.42 -4.03 11.47
C PRO A 168 -23.03 -2.55 11.25
N SER A 169 -23.66 -1.87 10.30
CA SER A 169 -23.35 -0.46 9.98
C SER A 169 -23.44 0.46 11.20
N VAL A 170 -24.41 0.23 12.10
CA VAL A 170 -24.57 0.96 13.37
C VAL A 170 -23.31 0.90 14.23
N VAL A 171 -22.63 -0.25 14.26
CA VAL A 171 -21.38 -0.40 15.02
C VAL A 171 -20.25 0.35 14.33
N LYS A 172 -20.11 0.21 13.00
CA LYS A 172 -19.06 0.89 12.20
C LYS A 172 -19.15 2.41 12.32
N GLU A 173 -20.35 2.97 12.22
CA GLU A 173 -20.60 4.41 12.37
C GLU A 173 -20.32 4.91 13.80
N GLY A 174 -20.43 4.04 14.80
CA GLY A 174 -20.08 4.35 16.18
C GLY A 174 -18.57 4.34 16.48
N ILE A 175 -17.73 3.80 15.59
CA ILE A 175 -16.29 3.66 15.84
C ILE A 175 -15.58 4.99 16.09
N PRO A 176 -15.82 6.08 15.34
CA PRO A 176 -15.24 7.38 15.66
C PRO A 176 -15.59 7.82 17.09
N PHE A 177 -16.83 7.59 17.53
CA PHE A 177 -17.27 7.91 18.88
C PHE A 177 -16.59 7.03 19.93
N PHE A 178 -16.55 5.71 19.75
CA PHE A 178 -15.86 4.82 20.70
C PHE A 178 -14.34 5.03 20.72
N THR A 179 -13.73 5.34 19.57
CA THR A 179 -12.31 5.71 19.46
C THR A 179 -12.04 7.00 20.23
N PHE A 180 -12.91 8.00 20.06
CA PHE A 180 -12.84 9.25 20.83
C PHE A 180 -12.97 8.99 22.33
N LEU A 181 -13.97 8.22 22.77
CA LEU A 181 -14.14 7.87 24.19
C LEU A 181 -12.94 7.09 24.73
N GLY A 182 -12.38 6.16 23.95
CA GLY A 182 -11.16 5.43 24.30
C GLY A 182 -9.98 6.38 24.51
N LEU A 183 -9.74 7.29 23.56
CA LEU A 183 -8.69 8.31 23.67
C LEU A 183 -8.88 9.21 24.89
N VAL A 184 -10.11 9.70 25.13
CA VAL A 184 -10.44 10.51 26.31
C VAL A 184 -10.19 9.73 27.60
N GLY A 185 -10.62 8.47 27.67
CA GLY A 185 -10.41 7.59 28.82
C GLY A 185 -8.92 7.36 29.11
N ILE A 186 -8.12 7.14 28.05
CA ILE A 186 -6.66 7.01 28.16
C ILE A 186 -6.03 8.29 28.70
N ILE A 187 -6.39 9.45 28.14
CA ILE A 187 -5.85 10.76 28.57
C ILE A 187 -6.26 11.04 30.02
N ALA A 188 -7.53 10.83 30.37
CA ALA A 188 -8.02 11.03 31.73
C ALA A 188 -7.33 10.09 32.74
N GLY A 189 -7.17 8.81 32.38
CA GLY A 189 -6.43 7.84 33.18
C GLY A 189 -4.98 8.29 33.41
N ARG A 190 -4.31 8.82 32.38
CA ARG A 190 -2.97 9.41 32.53
C ARG A 190 -2.98 10.58 33.49
N ILE A 191 -3.90 11.53 33.35
CA ILE A 191 -3.99 12.70 34.23
C ILE A 191 -4.16 12.26 35.71
N ILE A 192 -4.96 11.23 35.98
CA ILE A 192 -5.15 10.68 37.33
C ILE A 192 -3.85 10.08 37.88
N VAL A 193 -3.16 9.24 37.09
CA VAL A 193 -1.88 8.63 37.50
C VAL A 193 -0.80 9.71 37.73
N CYS A 194 -0.80 10.76 36.91
CA CYS A 194 0.16 11.86 36.98
C CYS A 194 -0.02 12.80 38.18
N LYS A 195 -1.17 12.78 38.86
CA LYS A 195 -1.35 13.54 40.11
C LYS A 195 -0.42 13.08 41.23
N SER A 196 0.25 11.93 41.11
CA SER A 196 1.26 11.45 42.05
C SER A 196 2.65 12.10 41.89
N GLY A 197 2.83 13.02 40.93
CA GLY A 197 4.04 13.86 40.83
C GLY A 197 5.17 13.29 39.97
N GLN A 198 4.97 12.16 39.29
CA GLN A 198 5.92 11.62 38.32
C GLN A 198 5.23 11.33 36.99
N CYS A 199 5.23 12.30 36.07
CA CYS A 199 4.88 12.05 34.68
C CYS A 199 5.78 12.84 33.74
N GLY A 200 6.58 12.08 32.99
CA GLY A 200 7.54 12.50 31.99
C GLY A 200 8.09 11.25 31.30
N THR A 201 8.66 11.42 30.10
CA THR A 201 8.96 10.44 29.04
C THR A 201 9.98 9.33 29.36
N THR A 202 10.06 8.86 30.60
CA THR A 202 10.94 7.73 30.99
C THR A 202 10.17 6.43 31.24
N ALA A 203 8.85 6.43 31.04
CA ALA A 203 8.05 5.27 31.33
C ALA A 203 8.20 4.22 30.22
N GLU A 204 8.62 3.01 30.61
CA GLU A 204 8.99 1.87 29.78
C GLU A 204 7.95 1.48 28.71
N TRP A 205 6.68 1.87 28.88
CA TRP A 205 5.60 1.65 27.90
C TRP A 205 5.71 2.52 26.64
N ASP A 206 6.41 3.64 26.68
CA ASP A 206 6.74 4.45 25.48
C ASP A 206 7.83 3.76 24.63
N LEU A 207 8.69 2.97 25.29
CA LEU A 207 9.74 2.17 24.64
C LEU A 207 9.23 0.80 24.12
N GLN A 208 8.10 0.29 24.64
CA GLN A 208 7.54 -1.02 24.26
C GLN A 208 6.44 -0.99 23.18
N GLY A 209 6.33 0.09 22.40
CA GLY A 209 5.52 0.10 21.16
C GLY A 209 4.18 0.84 21.22
N GLY A 210 3.97 1.70 22.22
CA GLY A 210 2.83 2.59 22.26
C GLY A 210 1.47 1.89 22.48
N LEU A 211 0.41 2.69 22.46
CA LEU A 211 -0.95 2.30 22.86
C LEU A 211 -1.59 1.22 21.97
N GLY A 212 -1.23 1.16 20.69
CA GLY A 212 -1.77 0.17 19.77
C GLY A 212 -1.41 -1.26 20.16
N VAL A 213 -0.15 -1.51 20.52
CA VAL A 213 0.32 -2.86 20.88
C VAL A 213 -0.31 -3.34 22.17
N GLN A 214 -0.53 -2.45 23.14
CA GLN A 214 -1.17 -2.83 24.41
C GLN A 214 -2.68 -3.04 24.27
N LEU A 215 -3.38 -2.25 23.46
CA LEU A 215 -4.79 -2.51 23.19
C LEU A 215 -4.96 -3.86 22.49
N LEU A 216 -4.10 -4.18 21.53
CA LEU A 216 -4.10 -5.48 20.86
C LEU A 216 -3.76 -6.64 21.83
N ARG A 217 -2.82 -6.46 22.76
CA ARG A 217 -2.57 -7.44 23.84
C ARG A 217 -3.75 -7.59 24.79
N ALA A 218 -4.37 -6.49 25.21
CA ALA A 218 -5.53 -6.50 26.10
C ALA A 218 -6.76 -7.18 25.46
N LEU A 219 -6.89 -7.03 24.14
CA LEU A 219 -7.90 -7.72 23.34
C LEU A 219 -7.49 -9.16 22.95
N GLY A 220 -6.32 -9.65 23.39
CA GLY A 220 -5.82 -10.99 23.09
C GLY A 220 -5.41 -11.22 21.63
N VAL A 221 -5.23 -10.15 20.86
CA VAL A 221 -4.89 -10.19 19.42
C VAL A 221 -3.40 -10.43 19.19
N VAL A 222 -2.54 -9.97 20.09
CA VAL A 222 -1.08 -10.17 20.05
C VAL A 222 -0.65 -10.75 21.39
N GLN A 223 0.13 -11.83 21.37
CA GLN A 223 0.79 -12.39 22.56
C GLN A 223 2.20 -11.79 22.68
#